data_AF-A0A1F9AHF7-F1
#
_entry.id   AF-A0A1F9AHF7-F1
#
_cell.length_a   1.000
_cell.length_b   1.000
_cell.length_c   1.000
_cell.angle_alpha   90.00
_cell.angle_beta   90.00
_cell.angle_gamma   90.00
#
_symmetry.space_group_name_H-M   'P 1'
#
loop_
_entity.id
_entity.type
_entity.pdbx_description
1 polymer ?
#
loop_
_entity_poly.entity_id
_entity_poly.type
_entity_poly.pdbx_seq_one_letter_code
_entity_poly.pdbx_strand_id
1 'polypeptide(L)'
;MTQKERSVFKFKRLEDAGYEAEMKLYHDNCIGCHTKTAASGKSAGPKVGDCRSCHIEKPKMGSNRQPIVFNKSLHFRHESAKIIRPADAKDENNCSACHHKYDKIIQKTVYGKGEEESCRYCHLQQTTKESRSIQNASHESCVSCHFQMSTIQQKAGPLRCAGCHDLSEQKKIQVVREVPRMKRNQPDKVLIAGWLNAPDASVDIIKKKMNPVAFNHVGHEKDVASCKACHHQTLKRCSECHTETGSDKGQFVRLETAMHTLKNEQSCVACHAKFQKETNCAGCHGLMAEEEPDKQSCNLCHGIEKSAIKTVPLAKELRMKIASDHLDAVSKPKPAVKDDQIPEQVDIGVIVDQYEPAKFPHRRIVKALYSRMQGTRMANYYHKESQTICMGCHHNSPPSLTPPKCASCHGKPFGAGNDGRPGLKAAYHVQCMSCHQKMKLEKPAATACAECHKERKKSSSN
;
A
#
# COMPACT_ATOMS: atom_id res chain seq x y z
N MET A 1 -30.24 -10.78 -9.21
CA MET A 1 -30.42 -12.15 -9.75
C MET A 1 -31.27 -12.93 -8.77
N THR A 2 -32.33 -13.59 -9.24
CA THR A 2 -33.10 -14.51 -8.39
C THR A 2 -32.30 -15.80 -8.17
N GLN A 3 -32.59 -16.53 -7.09
CA GLN A 3 -31.88 -17.76 -6.71
C GLN A 3 -31.93 -18.87 -7.78
N LYS A 4 -32.84 -18.78 -8.78
CA LYS A 4 -33.04 -19.76 -9.85
C LYS A 4 -32.06 -19.67 -11.03
N GLU A 5 -31.25 -18.61 -11.15
CA GLU A 5 -30.38 -18.38 -12.32
C GLU A 5 -28.87 -18.44 -12.01
N ARG A 6 -28.51 -18.77 -10.77
CA ARG A 6 -27.13 -18.71 -10.29
C ARG A 6 -26.40 -20.03 -10.57
N SER A 7 -25.29 -19.98 -11.28
CA SER A 7 -24.46 -21.18 -11.52
C SER A 7 -23.90 -21.68 -10.19
N VAL A 8 -24.09 -22.97 -9.91
CA VAL A 8 -23.52 -23.62 -8.73
C VAL A 8 -22.18 -24.23 -9.13
N PHE A 9 -21.11 -23.86 -8.43
CA PHE A 9 -19.75 -24.35 -8.69
C PHE A 9 -19.42 -25.62 -7.88
N LYS A 10 -20.43 -26.44 -7.59
CA LYS A 10 -20.29 -27.78 -7.05
C LYS A 10 -20.35 -28.79 -8.19
N PHE A 11 -19.55 -29.85 -8.10
CA PHE A 11 -19.53 -30.87 -9.14
C PHE A 11 -20.82 -31.68 -9.09
N LYS A 12 -21.65 -31.55 -10.14
CA LYS A 12 -22.87 -32.35 -10.40
C LYS A 12 -23.90 -32.40 -9.27
N ARG A 13 -23.95 -31.38 -8.39
CA ARG A 13 -24.92 -31.29 -7.28
C ARG A 13 -25.25 -29.84 -6.92
N LEU A 14 -26.35 -29.66 -6.18
CA LEU A 14 -26.75 -28.36 -5.61
C LEU A 14 -26.36 -28.22 -4.14
N GLU A 15 -26.47 -29.31 -3.39
CA GLU A 15 -26.17 -29.38 -1.96
C GLU A 15 -25.24 -30.56 -1.65
N ASP A 16 -24.57 -30.50 -0.50
CA ASP A 16 -23.69 -31.57 -0.01
C ASP A 16 -24.53 -32.63 0.71
N ALA A 17 -24.25 -33.91 0.45
CA ALA A 17 -25.12 -35.04 0.84
C ALA A 17 -24.42 -36.04 1.77
N GLY A 18 -23.28 -35.64 2.36
CA GLY A 18 -22.50 -36.49 3.26
C GLY A 18 -21.50 -37.39 2.53
N TYR A 19 -20.60 -38.00 3.29
CA TYR A 19 -19.39 -38.66 2.76
C TYR A 19 -19.69 -39.75 1.73
N GLU A 20 -20.56 -40.72 2.06
CA GLU A 20 -20.81 -41.89 1.20
C GLU A 20 -21.48 -41.49 -0.12
N ALA A 21 -22.50 -40.61 -0.04
CA ALA A 21 -23.21 -40.10 -1.21
C ALA A 21 -22.29 -39.27 -2.11
N GLU A 22 -21.41 -38.44 -1.52
CA GLU A 22 -20.46 -37.64 -2.29
C GLU A 22 -19.38 -38.49 -2.94
N MET A 23 -18.82 -39.46 -2.20
CA MET A 23 -17.85 -40.42 -2.75
C MET A 23 -18.44 -41.14 -3.97
N LYS A 24 -19.66 -41.68 -3.83
CA LYS A 24 -20.36 -42.34 -4.93
C LYS A 24 -20.59 -41.39 -6.10
N LEU A 25 -21.05 -40.17 -5.84
CA LEU A 25 -21.28 -39.16 -6.86
C LEU A 25 -20.00 -38.81 -7.64
N TYR A 26 -18.86 -38.64 -6.98
CA TYR A 26 -17.59 -38.39 -7.64
C TYR A 26 -17.15 -39.58 -8.49
N HIS A 27 -17.15 -40.79 -7.93
CA HIS A 27 -16.73 -41.99 -8.68
C HIS A 27 -17.61 -42.25 -9.90
N ASP A 28 -18.93 -42.24 -9.73
CA ASP A 28 -19.88 -42.52 -10.82
C ASP A 28 -19.73 -41.52 -11.98
N ASN A 29 -19.63 -40.22 -11.66
CA ASN A 29 -19.62 -39.18 -12.69
C ASN A 29 -18.24 -38.97 -13.32
N CYS A 30 -17.16 -38.99 -12.53
CA CYS A 30 -15.80 -38.83 -13.05
C CYS A 30 -15.42 -40.05 -13.92
N ILE A 31 -15.53 -41.25 -13.34
CA ILE A 31 -15.14 -42.48 -14.03
C ILE A 31 -16.10 -42.77 -15.20
N GLY A 32 -17.40 -42.54 -15.03
CA GLY A 32 -18.38 -42.72 -16.10
C GLY A 32 -18.08 -41.86 -17.33
N CYS A 33 -17.65 -40.60 -17.14
CA CYS A 33 -17.20 -39.75 -18.25
C CYS A 33 -15.92 -40.30 -18.90
N HIS A 34 -14.90 -40.61 -18.10
CA HIS A 34 -13.61 -41.11 -18.60
C HIS A 34 -13.77 -42.41 -19.40
N THR A 35 -14.58 -43.36 -18.92
CA THR A 35 -14.86 -44.61 -19.62
C THR A 35 -15.51 -44.37 -20.98
N LYS A 36 -16.51 -43.48 -21.06
CA LYS A 36 -17.16 -43.13 -22.33
C LYS A 36 -16.20 -42.43 -23.30
N THR A 37 -15.39 -41.48 -22.81
CA THR A 37 -14.39 -40.79 -23.63
C THR A 37 -13.35 -41.75 -24.20
N ALA A 38 -12.85 -42.68 -23.37
CA ALA A 38 -11.90 -43.69 -23.81
C ALA A 38 -12.50 -44.66 -24.85
N ALA A 39 -13.76 -45.09 -24.66
CA ALA A 39 -14.47 -45.93 -25.61
C ALA A 39 -14.67 -45.25 -26.97
N SER A 40 -14.72 -43.91 -27.00
CA SER A 40 -14.77 -43.11 -28.25
C SER A 40 -13.40 -42.90 -28.92
N GLY A 41 -12.34 -43.57 -28.47
CA GLY A 41 -10.98 -43.44 -29.03
C GLY A 41 -10.28 -42.12 -28.69
N LYS A 42 -10.83 -41.32 -27.78
CA LYS A 42 -10.27 -40.02 -27.38
C LYS A 42 -9.37 -40.19 -26.14
N SER A 43 -8.40 -39.28 -26.00
CA SER A 43 -7.64 -39.15 -24.76
C SER A 43 -8.59 -38.91 -23.59
N ALA A 44 -8.47 -39.73 -22.54
CA ALA A 44 -9.37 -39.76 -21.40
C ALA A 44 -8.59 -39.81 -20.09
N GLY A 45 -9.27 -39.46 -18.99
CA GLY A 45 -8.71 -39.57 -17.64
C GLY A 45 -8.70 -41.02 -17.10
N PRO A 46 -8.31 -41.18 -15.82
CA PRO A 46 -8.20 -42.49 -15.16
C PRO A 46 -9.53 -43.27 -15.11
N LYS A 47 -9.46 -44.60 -15.23
CA LYS A 47 -10.62 -45.52 -15.20
C LYS A 47 -10.78 -46.21 -13.85
N VAL A 48 -11.78 -47.09 -13.75
CA VAL A 48 -11.91 -48.02 -12.62
C VAL A 48 -10.61 -48.83 -12.47
N GLY A 49 -10.02 -48.83 -11.28
CA GLY A 49 -8.76 -49.53 -10.98
C GLY A 49 -7.51 -48.63 -10.98
N ASP A 50 -7.57 -47.44 -11.59
CA ASP A 50 -6.45 -46.49 -11.63
C ASP A 50 -6.41 -45.60 -10.37
N CYS A 51 -6.56 -46.20 -9.19
CA CYS A 51 -6.83 -45.47 -7.93
C CYS A 51 -5.80 -44.36 -7.67
N ARG A 52 -4.52 -44.65 -7.87
CA ARG A 52 -3.40 -43.73 -7.60
C ARG A 52 -3.24 -42.62 -8.63
N SER A 53 -3.96 -42.68 -9.74
CA SER A 53 -3.95 -41.63 -10.77
C SER A 53 -4.89 -40.46 -10.42
N CYS A 54 -5.89 -40.70 -9.57
CA CYS A 54 -6.76 -39.66 -9.01
C CYS A 54 -6.39 -39.33 -7.56
N HIS A 55 -6.16 -40.36 -6.71
CA HIS A 55 -5.81 -40.20 -5.30
C HIS A 55 -4.30 -40.06 -5.12
N ILE A 56 -3.76 -38.93 -5.59
CA ILE A 56 -2.34 -38.63 -5.56
C ILE A 56 -1.97 -38.03 -4.20
N GLU A 57 -1.13 -38.73 -3.43
CA GLU A 57 -0.66 -38.27 -2.12
C GLU A 57 0.25 -37.03 -2.20
N LYS A 58 1.14 -37.00 -3.21
CA LYS A 58 2.07 -35.89 -3.47
C LYS A 58 2.00 -35.47 -4.94
N PRO A 59 1.24 -34.42 -5.29
CA PRO A 59 1.18 -33.95 -6.67
C PRO A 59 2.57 -33.49 -7.12
N LYS A 60 2.99 -33.95 -8.31
CA LYS A 60 4.30 -33.61 -8.90
C LYS A 60 4.44 -32.12 -9.28
N MET A 61 3.32 -31.39 -9.36
CA MET A 61 3.29 -29.97 -9.71
C MET A 61 2.71 -29.15 -8.57
N GLY A 62 3.40 -28.07 -8.20
CA GLY A 62 2.92 -27.06 -7.27
C GLY A 62 1.87 -26.14 -7.87
N SER A 63 1.21 -25.34 -7.03
CA SER A 63 0.25 -24.33 -7.49
C SER A 63 0.94 -23.02 -7.82
N ASN A 64 0.77 -22.52 -9.05
CA ASN A 64 1.17 -21.15 -9.42
C ASN A 64 0.05 -20.12 -9.20
N ARG A 65 -1.02 -20.51 -8.51
CA ARG A 65 -2.22 -19.70 -8.31
C ARG A 65 -1.91 -18.41 -7.56
N GLN A 66 -2.23 -17.28 -8.17
CA GLN A 66 -2.18 -15.96 -7.56
C GLN A 66 -3.59 -15.47 -7.18
N PRO A 67 -3.76 -14.71 -6.08
CA PRO A 67 -5.00 -14.01 -5.83
C PRO A 67 -5.24 -12.96 -6.92
N ILE A 68 -6.49 -12.81 -7.37
CA ILE A 68 -6.87 -11.67 -8.22
C ILE A 68 -7.10 -10.44 -7.34
N VAL A 69 -6.58 -9.28 -7.78
CA VAL A 69 -6.73 -8.01 -7.08
C VAL A 69 -7.70 -7.12 -7.86
N PHE A 70 -8.83 -6.79 -7.23
CA PHE A 70 -9.80 -5.84 -7.77
C PHE A 70 -9.38 -4.41 -7.41
N ASN A 71 -8.34 -3.92 -8.08
CA ASN A 71 -7.85 -2.55 -7.89
C ASN A 71 -8.81 -1.54 -8.54
N LYS A 72 -8.56 -0.24 -8.33
CA LYS A 72 -9.40 0.83 -8.88
C LYS A 72 -9.56 0.78 -10.40
N SER A 73 -8.49 0.49 -11.13
CA SER A 73 -8.55 0.38 -12.59
C SER A 73 -9.53 -0.71 -13.00
N LEU A 74 -9.38 -1.90 -12.43
CA LEU A 74 -10.26 -3.02 -12.77
C LEU A 74 -11.69 -2.75 -12.30
N HIS A 75 -11.88 -2.17 -11.11
CA HIS A 75 -13.19 -1.76 -10.60
C HIS A 75 -13.88 -0.78 -11.54
N PHE A 76 -13.19 0.29 -11.92
CA PHE A 76 -13.71 1.31 -12.82
C PHE A 76 -14.08 0.73 -14.18
N ARG A 77 -13.33 -0.24 -14.70
CA ARG A 77 -13.70 -0.95 -15.94
C ARG A 77 -15.03 -1.71 -15.85
N HIS A 78 -15.42 -2.17 -14.66
CA HIS A 78 -16.74 -2.78 -14.45
C HIS A 78 -17.80 -1.70 -14.23
N GLU A 79 -17.50 -0.69 -13.41
CA GLU A 79 -18.38 0.45 -13.16
C GLU A 79 -18.76 1.19 -14.46
N SER A 80 -17.80 1.38 -15.37
CA SER A 80 -17.99 2.08 -16.64
C SER A 80 -18.56 1.19 -17.76
N ALA A 81 -18.75 -0.11 -17.52
CA ALA A 81 -19.23 -1.03 -18.55
C ALA A 81 -20.75 -0.88 -18.71
N LYS A 82 -21.19 -0.26 -19.83
CA LYS A 82 -22.61 -0.04 -20.15
C LYS A 82 -23.47 -1.31 -20.18
N ILE A 83 -22.84 -2.48 -20.38
CA ILE A 83 -23.53 -3.77 -20.39
C ILE A 83 -23.92 -4.25 -18.98
N ILE A 84 -23.22 -3.77 -17.95
CA ILE A 84 -23.54 -4.06 -16.55
C ILE A 84 -24.58 -3.03 -16.12
N ARG A 85 -25.84 -3.46 -16.05
CA ARG A 85 -26.97 -2.60 -15.68
C ARG A 85 -27.24 -2.70 -14.18
N PRO A 86 -27.66 -1.60 -13.53
CA PRO A 86 -28.14 -1.65 -12.15
C PRO A 86 -29.38 -2.54 -12.02
N ALA A 87 -29.65 -2.95 -10.77
CA ALA A 87 -30.87 -3.70 -10.44
C ALA A 87 -32.13 -2.83 -10.57
N ASP A 88 -32.04 -1.53 -10.26
CA ASP A 88 -33.08 -0.54 -10.50
C ASP A 88 -32.66 0.36 -11.67
N ALA A 89 -33.50 0.46 -12.71
CA ALA A 89 -33.22 1.28 -13.89
C ALA A 89 -33.14 2.79 -13.58
N LYS A 90 -33.57 3.23 -12.40
CA LYS A 90 -33.44 4.61 -11.91
C LYS A 90 -32.05 4.94 -11.38
N ASP A 91 -31.22 3.94 -11.08
CA ASP A 91 -29.85 4.17 -10.64
C ASP A 91 -28.98 4.62 -11.83
N GLU A 92 -28.27 5.74 -11.69
CA GLU A 92 -27.32 6.21 -12.71
C GLU A 92 -26.07 5.33 -12.81
N ASN A 93 -25.67 4.70 -11.69
CA ASN A 93 -24.50 3.82 -11.60
C ASN A 93 -24.93 2.37 -11.47
N ASN A 94 -24.01 1.43 -11.74
CA ASN A 94 -24.31 0.00 -11.72
C ASN A 94 -23.95 -0.69 -10.40
N CYS A 95 -23.78 0.07 -9.30
CA CYS A 95 -23.36 -0.48 -8.00
C CYS A 95 -24.29 -1.60 -7.52
N SER A 96 -25.60 -1.43 -7.74
CA SER A 96 -26.64 -2.39 -7.36
C SER A 96 -26.61 -3.71 -8.13
N ALA A 97 -25.80 -3.80 -9.21
CA ALA A 97 -25.57 -5.04 -9.93
C ALA A 97 -24.71 -6.05 -9.13
N CYS A 98 -23.91 -5.55 -8.18
CA CYS A 98 -22.93 -6.38 -7.45
C CYS A 98 -23.01 -6.20 -5.93
N HIS A 99 -23.12 -4.96 -5.46
CA HIS A 99 -23.11 -4.65 -4.03
C HIS A 99 -24.45 -4.93 -3.39
N HIS A 100 -24.40 -5.55 -2.22
CA HIS A 100 -25.57 -5.87 -1.42
C HIS A 100 -25.22 -5.85 0.07
N LYS A 101 -26.24 -5.64 0.89
CA LYS A 101 -26.22 -5.85 2.33
C LYS A 101 -27.41 -6.72 2.72
N TYR A 102 -27.28 -7.47 3.80
CA TYR A 102 -28.38 -8.27 4.32
C TYR A 102 -29.29 -7.39 5.19
N ASP A 103 -30.57 -7.31 4.82
CA ASP A 103 -31.60 -6.66 5.63
C ASP A 103 -32.25 -7.71 6.53
N LYS A 104 -32.11 -7.51 7.85
CA LYS A 104 -32.64 -8.44 8.86
C LYS A 104 -34.17 -8.35 9.03
N ILE A 105 -34.78 -7.22 8.68
CA ILE A 105 -36.23 -7.00 8.82
C ILE A 105 -36.95 -7.80 7.75
N ILE A 106 -36.52 -7.67 6.49
CA ILE A 106 -37.15 -8.37 5.36
C ILE A 106 -36.44 -9.68 4.97
N GLN A 107 -35.39 -10.04 5.73
CA GLN A 107 -34.61 -11.27 5.59
C GLN A 107 -34.04 -11.52 4.18
N LYS A 108 -33.66 -10.45 3.48
CA LYS A 108 -33.18 -10.49 2.09
C LYS A 108 -31.98 -9.59 1.89
N THR A 109 -31.18 -9.90 0.87
CA THR A 109 -30.12 -9.00 0.42
C THR A 109 -30.70 -7.85 -0.40
N VAL A 110 -30.34 -6.62 -0.04
CA VAL A 110 -30.76 -5.39 -0.71
C VAL A 110 -29.55 -4.54 -1.08
N TYR A 111 -29.72 -3.62 -2.03
CA TYR A 111 -28.71 -2.61 -2.32
C TYR A 111 -28.80 -1.46 -1.31
N GLY A 112 -27.70 -1.17 -0.62
CA GLY A 112 -27.57 0.00 0.25
C GLY A 112 -26.74 1.07 -0.45
N LYS A 113 -27.40 2.06 -1.06
CA LYS A 113 -26.72 3.16 -1.77
C LYS A 113 -25.79 3.94 -0.83
N GLY A 114 -24.52 4.07 -1.19
CA GLY A 114 -23.50 4.72 -0.36
C GLY A 114 -22.97 3.83 0.78
N GLU A 115 -23.38 2.57 0.84
CA GLU A 115 -22.90 1.56 1.79
C GLU A 115 -22.07 0.47 1.08
N GLU A 116 -21.64 0.69 -0.16
CA GLU A 116 -20.85 -0.27 -0.94
C GLU A 116 -19.51 -0.54 -0.26
N GLU A 117 -19.12 -1.80 -0.10
CA GLU A 117 -17.87 -2.19 0.53
C GLU A 117 -17.22 -3.38 -0.17
N SER A 118 -15.99 -3.72 0.22
CA SER A 118 -15.31 -4.90 -0.30
C SER A 118 -16.05 -6.18 0.12
N CYS A 119 -16.23 -7.11 -0.82
CA CYS A 119 -16.80 -8.44 -0.55
C CYS A 119 -16.09 -9.14 0.62
N ARG A 120 -14.78 -8.88 0.79
CA ARG A 120 -13.93 -9.52 1.80
C ARG A 120 -14.22 -9.10 3.24
N TYR A 121 -15.02 -8.07 3.47
CA TYR A 121 -15.40 -7.67 4.82
C TYR A 121 -16.48 -8.58 5.41
N CYS A 122 -17.37 -9.11 4.55
CA CYS A 122 -18.40 -10.07 4.97
C CYS A 122 -18.05 -11.49 4.55
N HIS A 123 -17.64 -11.69 3.30
CA HIS A 123 -17.25 -13.00 2.77
C HIS A 123 -15.82 -13.33 3.19
N LEU A 124 -15.68 -14.16 4.22
CA LEU A 124 -14.39 -14.58 4.78
C LEU A 124 -13.82 -15.80 4.06
N GLN A 125 -12.68 -16.32 4.53
CA GLN A 125 -12.05 -17.48 3.94
C GLN A 125 -12.93 -18.73 4.01
N GLN A 126 -13.67 -18.89 5.11
CA GLN A 126 -14.62 -19.97 5.32
C GLN A 126 -16.05 -19.43 5.32
N THR A 127 -17.01 -20.29 4.99
CA THR A 127 -18.43 -19.98 5.11
C THR A 127 -18.79 -19.76 6.57
N THR A 128 -19.52 -18.69 6.86
CA THR A 128 -20.07 -18.40 8.18
C THR A 128 -21.58 -18.62 8.18
N LYS A 129 -22.24 -18.50 9.34
CA LYS A 129 -23.71 -18.53 9.42
C LYS A 129 -24.36 -17.43 8.58
N GLU A 130 -23.66 -16.31 8.39
CA GLU A 130 -24.20 -15.10 7.76
C GLU A 130 -23.82 -14.98 6.28
N SER A 131 -22.74 -15.64 5.84
CA SER A 131 -22.23 -15.45 4.49
C SER A 131 -21.46 -16.64 3.94
N ARG A 132 -21.49 -16.79 2.62
CA ARG A 132 -20.64 -17.75 1.88
C ARG A 132 -19.18 -17.32 1.94
N SER A 133 -18.26 -18.27 1.81
CA SER A 133 -16.83 -17.96 1.66
C SER A 133 -16.56 -17.02 0.48
N ILE A 134 -15.47 -16.26 0.54
CA ILE A 134 -15.02 -15.37 -0.53
C ILE A 134 -14.81 -16.12 -1.85
N GLN A 135 -14.35 -17.37 -1.78
CA GLN A 135 -14.16 -18.22 -2.95
C GLN A 135 -15.49 -18.48 -3.65
N ASN A 136 -16.49 -18.97 -2.91
CA ASN A 136 -17.79 -19.30 -3.47
C ASN A 136 -18.53 -18.04 -3.93
N ALA A 137 -18.55 -16.98 -3.11
CA ALA A 137 -19.18 -15.72 -3.45
C ALA A 137 -18.57 -15.10 -4.73
N SER A 138 -17.24 -15.13 -4.87
CA SER A 138 -16.56 -14.57 -6.04
C SER A 138 -16.77 -15.43 -7.29
N HIS A 139 -16.65 -16.77 -7.20
CA HIS A 139 -16.86 -17.63 -8.37
C HIS A 139 -18.30 -17.54 -8.88
N GLU A 140 -19.28 -17.64 -7.98
CA GLU A 140 -20.69 -17.56 -8.34
C GLU A 140 -21.13 -16.19 -8.86
N SER A 141 -20.49 -15.11 -8.42
CA SER A 141 -20.83 -13.77 -8.91
C SER A 141 -20.07 -13.44 -10.19
N CYS A 142 -18.74 -13.51 -10.16
CA CYS A 142 -17.89 -13.04 -11.25
C CYS A 142 -18.00 -13.96 -12.47
N VAL A 143 -17.85 -15.28 -12.28
CA VAL A 143 -17.78 -16.21 -13.40
C VAL A 143 -19.16 -16.41 -14.04
N SER A 144 -20.24 -16.42 -13.25
CA SER A 144 -21.59 -16.48 -13.81
C SER A 144 -21.92 -15.25 -14.66
N CYS A 145 -21.60 -14.04 -14.19
CA CYS A 145 -21.80 -12.82 -14.98
C CYS A 145 -20.94 -12.85 -16.26
N HIS A 146 -19.65 -13.19 -16.15
CA HIS A 146 -18.79 -13.31 -17.34
C HIS A 146 -19.34 -14.36 -18.33
N PHE A 147 -19.85 -15.49 -17.83
CA PHE A 147 -20.40 -16.55 -18.67
C PHE A 147 -21.63 -16.05 -19.43
N GLN A 148 -22.58 -15.42 -18.73
CA GLN A 148 -23.77 -14.82 -19.34
C GLN A 148 -23.38 -13.81 -20.43
N MET A 149 -22.43 -12.91 -20.14
CA MET A 149 -21.94 -11.94 -21.13
C MET A 149 -21.31 -12.63 -22.35
N SER A 150 -20.59 -13.72 -22.15
CA SER A 150 -20.01 -14.50 -23.26
C SER A 150 -21.07 -15.17 -24.13
N THR A 151 -22.19 -15.62 -23.55
CA THR A 151 -23.28 -16.28 -24.32
C THR A 151 -24.00 -15.30 -25.26
N ILE A 152 -24.01 -14.01 -24.92
CA ILE A 152 -24.55 -12.94 -25.78
C ILE A 152 -23.46 -12.26 -26.63
N GLN A 153 -22.30 -12.91 -26.79
CA GLN A 153 -21.15 -12.46 -27.59
C GLN A 153 -20.61 -11.07 -27.20
N GLN A 154 -20.86 -10.63 -25.97
CA GLN A 154 -20.31 -9.38 -25.45
C GLN A 154 -18.91 -9.60 -24.90
N LYS A 155 -18.10 -8.54 -24.90
CA LYS A 155 -16.78 -8.57 -24.27
C LYS A 155 -16.95 -8.82 -22.77
N ALA A 156 -16.53 -10.00 -22.32
CA ALA A 156 -16.64 -10.46 -20.95
C ALA A 156 -15.27 -10.57 -20.27
N GLY A 157 -15.28 -10.73 -18.95
CA GLY A 157 -14.08 -11.12 -18.22
C GLY A 157 -13.73 -12.62 -18.38
N PRO A 158 -12.62 -13.06 -17.79
CA PRO A 158 -12.14 -14.44 -17.90
C PRO A 158 -13.12 -15.46 -17.27
N LEU A 159 -13.20 -16.64 -17.89
CA LEU A 159 -13.98 -17.80 -17.43
C LEU A 159 -13.13 -18.95 -16.89
N ARG A 160 -11.86 -19.00 -17.30
CA ARG A 160 -10.93 -20.08 -16.93
C ARG A 160 -10.10 -19.68 -15.72
N CYS A 161 -9.69 -20.68 -14.92
CA CYS A 161 -8.89 -20.49 -13.72
C CYS A 161 -7.66 -19.60 -13.98
N ALA A 162 -6.88 -19.92 -15.01
CA ALA A 162 -5.66 -19.18 -15.37
C ALA A 162 -5.94 -17.72 -15.73
N GLY A 163 -7.06 -17.42 -16.41
CA GLY A 163 -7.41 -16.04 -16.78
C GLY A 163 -7.61 -15.10 -15.58
N CYS A 164 -7.93 -15.64 -14.41
CA CYS A 164 -8.02 -14.87 -13.16
C CYS A 164 -6.80 -15.04 -12.25
N HIS A 165 -6.22 -16.25 -12.22
CA HIS A 165 -5.30 -16.68 -11.17
C HIS A 165 -3.88 -16.94 -11.65
N ASP A 166 -3.57 -16.75 -12.92
CA ASP A 166 -2.21 -16.81 -13.44
C ASP A 166 -1.61 -15.40 -13.52
N LEU A 167 -0.36 -15.24 -13.07
CA LEU A 167 0.30 -13.93 -13.04
C LEU A 167 0.51 -13.35 -14.45
N SER A 168 0.83 -14.20 -15.43
CA SER A 168 1.06 -13.76 -16.81
C SER A 168 -0.24 -13.29 -17.46
N GLU A 169 -1.37 -13.92 -17.15
CA GLU A 169 -2.70 -13.49 -17.59
C GLU A 169 -3.14 -12.21 -16.88
N GLN A 170 -2.91 -12.10 -15.56
CA GLN A 170 -3.22 -10.89 -14.80
C GLN A 170 -2.49 -9.66 -15.36
N LYS A 171 -1.24 -9.81 -15.80
CA LYS A 171 -0.46 -8.72 -16.43
C LYS A 171 -1.04 -8.25 -17.77
N LYS A 172 -1.85 -9.07 -18.45
CA LYS A 172 -2.52 -8.71 -19.72
C LYS A 172 -3.82 -7.93 -19.51
N ILE A 173 -4.32 -7.84 -18.26
CA ILE A 173 -5.53 -7.10 -17.94
C ILE A 173 -5.29 -5.61 -18.23
N GLN A 174 -6.08 -5.04 -19.14
CA GLN A 174 -6.01 -3.61 -19.48
C GLN A 174 -6.12 -2.74 -18.22
N VAL A 175 -5.16 -1.82 -18.08
CA VAL A 175 -5.06 -0.85 -16.98
C VAL A 175 -5.53 0.52 -17.46
N VAL A 176 -6.51 1.09 -16.76
CA VAL A 176 -6.91 2.48 -16.89
C VAL A 176 -6.01 3.29 -15.95
N ARG A 177 -5.23 4.23 -16.51
CA ARG A 177 -4.30 5.06 -15.73
C ARG A 177 -5.04 6.17 -14.98
N GLU A 178 -5.87 6.90 -15.70
CA GLU A 178 -6.70 7.98 -15.15
C GLU A 178 -8.04 7.40 -14.72
N VAL A 179 -8.13 6.99 -13.45
CA VAL A 179 -9.37 6.45 -12.89
C VAL A 179 -10.11 7.58 -12.16
N PRO A 180 -11.36 7.88 -12.56
CA PRO A 180 -12.21 8.81 -11.82
C PRO A 180 -12.35 8.40 -10.36
N ARG A 181 -12.57 9.38 -9.49
CA ARG A 181 -12.76 9.12 -8.06
C ARG A 181 -14.03 8.29 -7.85
N MET A 182 -13.88 7.14 -7.20
CA MET A 182 -15.00 6.29 -6.80
C MET A 182 -15.80 6.97 -5.69
N LYS A 183 -16.98 7.51 -6.02
CA LYS A 183 -17.79 8.28 -5.06
C LYS A 183 -18.67 7.35 -4.21
N ARG A 184 -18.49 7.40 -2.90
CA ARG A 184 -19.23 6.64 -1.88
C ARG A 184 -19.48 7.47 -0.61
N ASN A 185 -19.75 8.76 -0.78
CA ASN A 185 -19.98 9.72 0.32
C ASN A 185 -18.80 9.87 1.30
N GLN A 186 -17.57 9.55 0.88
CA GLN A 186 -16.37 9.74 1.67
C GLN A 186 -15.98 11.22 1.79
N PRO A 187 -15.45 11.68 2.93
CA PRO A 187 -14.98 13.05 3.08
C PRO A 187 -13.69 13.27 2.28
N ASP A 188 -13.43 14.52 1.89
CA ASP A 188 -12.20 14.89 1.18
C ASP A 188 -11.03 15.09 2.14
N LYS A 189 -11.31 15.73 3.27
CA LYS A 189 -10.38 16.01 4.35
C LYS A 189 -11.08 15.74 5.67
N VAL A 190 -10.39 15.12 6.63
CA VAL A 190 -11.00 14.70 7.91
C VAL A 190 -10.07 15.04 9.06
N LEU A 191 -10.66 15.38 10.21
CA LEU A 191 -9.94 15.59 11.46
C LEU A 191 -9.96 14.29 12.27
N ILE A 192 -8.78 13.79 12.63
CA ILE A 192 -8.59 12.55 13.38
C ILE A 192 -8.10 12.87 14.79
N ALA A 193 -8.88 12.46 15.79
CA ALA A 193 -8.49 12.37 17.19
C ALA A 193 -9.50 11.50 17.93
N GLY A 194 -9.02 10.65 18.85
CA GLY A 194 -9.88 9.71 19.59
C GLY A 194 -10.85 10.40 20.55
N TRP A 195 -10.51 11.60 21.01
CA TRP A 195 -11.31 12.39 21.96
C TRP A 195 -12.38 13.28 21.30
N LEU A 196 -12.43 13.41 19.96
CA LEU A 196 -13.40 14.27 19.28
C LEU A 196 -14.87 13.80 19.39
N ASN A 197 -15.08 12.54 19.75
CA ASN A 197 -16.40 11.92 19.91
C ASN A 197 -16.71 11.53 21.36
N ALA A 198 -15.84 11.88 22.32
CA ALA A 198 -16.05 11.52 23.71
C ALA A 198 -17.07 12.48 24.34
N PRO A 199 -18.29 12.01 24.70
CA PRO A 199 -19.35 12.89 25.22
C PRO A 199 -18.98 13.53 26.57
N ASP A 200 -18.09 12.89 27.35
CA ASP A 200 -17.68 13.32 28.70
C ASP A 200 -16.23 13.83 28.76
N ALA A 201 -15.60 14.13 27.62
CA ALA A 201 -14.22 14.62 27.63
C ALA A 201 -14.16 16.05 28.22
N SER A 202 -13.74 16.16 29.48
CA SER A 202 -13.46 17.46 30.08
C SER A 202 -12.34 18.17 29.30
N VAL A 203 -12.40 19.50 29.25
CA VAL A 203 -11.36 20.34 28.63
C VAL A 203 -9.97 20.01 29.19
N ASP A 204 -9.89 19.65 30.47
CA ASP A 204 -8.62 19.28 31.13
C ASP A 204 -8.09 17.90 30.71
N ILE A 205 -8.96 16.96 30.35
CA ILE A 205 -8.54 15.69 29.74
C ILE A 205 -8.01 15.94 28.32
N ILE A 206 -8.68 16.81 27.54
CA ILE A 206 -8.25 17.18 26.17
C ILE A 206 -6.87 17.86 26.20
N LYS A 207 -6.59 18.72 27.18
CA LYS A 207 -5.25 19.32 27.36
C LYS A 207 -4.13 18.28 27.49
N LYS A 208 -4.40 17.10 28.04
CA LYS A 208 -3.42 16.01 28.18
C LYS A 208 -3.28 15.12 26.95
N LYS A 209 -4.10 15.32 25.91
CA LYS A 209 -4.06 14.53 24.65
C LYS A 209 -3.17 15.16 23.60
N MET A 210 -2.76 14.38 22.60
CA MET A 210 -2.11 14.92 21.41
C MET A 210 -3.06 15.85 20.64
N ASN A 211 -2.46 16.83 19.97
CA ASN A 211 -3.14 17.66 18.97
C ASN A 211 -3.80 16.77 17.90
N PRO A 212 -4.96 17.14 17.33
CA PRO A 212 -5.60 16.33 16.30
C PRO A 212 -4.83 16.41 14.98
N VAL A 213 -5.10 15.44 14.11
CA VAL A 213 -4.44 15.30 12.80
C VAL A 213 -5.41 15.67 11.68
N ALA A 214 -5.03 16.59 10.80
CA ALA A 214 -5.74 16.81 9.55
C ALA A 214 -5.29 15.79 8.52
N PHE A 215 -6.22 14.98 8.02
CA PHE A 215 -5.93 13.94 7.05
C PHE A 215 -6.55 14.28 5.68
N ASN A 216 -5.70 14.30 4.65
CA ASN A 216 -6.10 14.52 3.27
C ASN A 216 -6.59 13.21 2.63
N HIS A 217 -7.85 12.85 2.85
CA HIS A 217 -8.42 11.59 2.38
C HIS A 217 -8.44 11.51 0.85
N VAL A 218 -8.87 12.55 0.14
CA VAL A 218 -8.91 12.58 -1.34
C VAL A 218 -7.51 12.46 -1.95
N GLY A 219 -6.50 13.02 -1.28
CA GLY A 219 -5.10 12.84 -1.66
C GLY A 219 -4.70 11.38 -1.55
N HIS A 220 -4.90 10.76 -0.38
CA HIS A 220 -4.52 9.37 -0.15
C HIS A 220 -5.30 8.40 -1.01
N GLU A 221 -6.57 8.71 -1.31
CA GLU A 221 -7.32 7.99 -2.32
C GLU A 221 -6.47 7.90 -3.57
N LYS A 222 -6.02 8.98 -4.21
CA LYS A 222 -5.24 8.89 -5.47
C LYS A 222 -4.00 7.99 -5.42
N ASP A 223 -3.31 7.92 -4.29
CA ASP A 223 -1.99 7.28 -4.18
C ASP A 223 -2.06 5.80 -3.77
N VAL A 224 -3.20 5.29 -3.29
CA VAL A 224 -3.36 3.88 -2.89
C VAL A 224 -4.09 3.03 -3.95
N ALA A 225 -3.78 1.74 -4.04
CA ALA A 225 -4.41 0.85 -5.01
C ALA A 225 -5.89 0.52 -4.74
N SER A 226 -6.32 0.59 -3.47
CA SER A 226 -7.70 0.31 -3.04
C SER A 226 -7.97 0.90 -1.65
N CYS A 227 -9.25 1.09 -1.30
CA CYS A 227 -9.66 1.54 0.03
C CYS A 227 -9.18 0.57 1.14
N LYS A 228 -9.03 -0.73 0.81
CA LYS A 228 -8.55 -1.77 1.74
C LYS A 228 -7.11 -1.59 2.20
N ALA A 229 -6.33 -0.72 1.55
CA ALA A 229 -4.98 -0.38 1.99
C ALA A 229 -5.01 0.15 3.44
N CYS A 230 -6.06 0.91 3.79
CA CYS A 230 -6.26 1.43 5.15
C CYS A 230 -7.47 0.76 5.83
N HIS A 231 -8.60 0.70 5.14
CA HIS A 231 -9.84 0.09 5.64
C HIS A 231 -9.76 -1.44 5.58
N HIS A 232 -9.05 -2.05 6.52
CA HIS A 232 -8.74 -3.48 6.43
C HIS A 232 -9.93 -4.40 6.79
N GLN A 233 -10.94 -3.89 7.49
CA GLN A 233 -12.14 -4.66 7.87
C GLN A 233 -13.48 -4.04 7.45
N THR A 234 -13.61 -2.72 7.41
CA THR A 234 -14.84 -2.00 7.02
C THR A 234 -14.48 -0.62 6.47
N LEU A 235 -15.36 0.03 5.70
CA LEU A 235 -15.15 1.44 5.32
C LEU A 235 -15.54 2.44 6.42
N LYS A 236 -15.78 1.95 7.64
CA LYS A 236 -16.08 2.80 8.80
C LYS A 236 -14.81 3.45 9.36
N ARG A 237 -15.00 4.36 10.32
CA ARG A 237 -13.91 5.12 10.93
C ARG A 237 -13.03 4.21 11.78
N CYS A 238 -11.73 4.46 11.80
CA CYS A 238 -10.78 3.70 12.61
C CYS A 238 -11.18 3.66 14.09
N SER A 239 -11.67 4.79 14.61
CA SER A 239 -12.05 4.96 16.02
C SER A 239 -13.30 4.21 16.45
N GLU A 240 -14.04 3.55 15.54
CA GLU A 240 -15.11 2.62 15.94
C GLU A 240 -14.58 1.32 16.55
N CYS A 241 -13.34 0.95 16.24
CA CYS A 241 -12.65 -0.23 16.78
C CYS A 241 -11.38 0.16 17.55
N HIS A 242 -10.62 1.14 17.06
CA HIS A 242 -9.38 1.60 17.65
C HIS A 242 -9.61 2.84 18.49
N THR A 243 -10.05 2.66 19.72
CA THR A 243 -10.23 3.75 20.69
C THR A 243 -8.91 4.07 21.40
N GLU A 244 -8.88 5.15 22.19
CA GLU A 244 -7.71 5.53 23.01
C GLU A 244 -7.27 4.40 23.96
N THR A 245 -8.23 3.68 24.54
CA THR A 245 -7.98 2.56 25.47
C THR A 245 -7.96 1.20 24.78
N GLY A 246 -8.32 1.13 23.50
CA GLY A 246 -8.63 -0.11 22.79
C GLY A 246 -10.06 -0.58 23.06
N SER A 247 -10.60 -1.38 22.14
CA SER A 247 -11.91 -2.05 22.27
C SER A 247 -11.80 -3.51 21.86
N ASP A 248 -12.74 -4.33 22.31
CA ASP A 248 -12.93 -5.72 21.88
C ASP A 248 -13.03 -5.86 20.35
N LYS A 249 -13.80 -4.98 19.70
CA LYS A 249 -13.94 -4.92 18.22
C LYS A 249 -12.61 -4.71 17.50
N GLY A 250 -11.70 -3.96 18.12
CA GLY A 250 -10.35 -3.71 17.62
C GLY A 250 -9.30 -4.67 18.15
N GLN A 251 -9.68 -5.77 18.81
CA GLN A 251 -8.77 -6.69 19.52
C GLN A 251 -7.83 -5.94 20.49
N PHE A 252 -8.35 -4.91 21.14
CA PHE A 252 -7.65 -4.00 22.04
C PHE A 252 -6.47 -3.24 21.43
N VAL A 253 -6.34 -3.22 20.10
CA VAL A 253 -5.39 -2.33 19.41
C VAL A 253 -5.84 -0.88 19.59
N ARG A 254 -5.04 -0.11 20.32
CA ARG A 254 -5.29 1.32 20.59
C ARG A 254 -5.15 2.17 19.33
N LEU A 255 -5.79 3.34 19.33
CA LEU A 255 -5.70 4.31 18.23
C LEU A 255 -4.25 4.68 17.91
N GLU A 256 -3.43 4.91 18.92
CA GLU A 256 -2.00 5.20 18.77
C GLU A 256 -1.27 4.10 17.98
N THR A 257 -1.45 2.84 18.35
CA THR A 257 -0.84 1.71 17.65
C THR A 257 -1.36 1.60 16.22
N ALA A 258 -2.66 1.80 16.00
CA ALA A 258 -3.27 1.74 14.68
C ALA A 258 -2.71 2.80 13.71
N MET A 259 -2.29 3.96 14.23
CA MET A 259 -1.75 5.07 13.43
C MET A 259 -0.23 5.06 13.28
N HIS A 260 0.51 4.50 14.25
CA HIS A 260 1.97 4.66 14.32
C HIS A 260 2.80 3.37 14.23
N THR A 261 2.20 2.18 14.32
CA THR A 261 2.99 0.93 14.31
C THR A 261 3.75 0.76 13.00
N LEU A 262 5.05 0.45 13.07
CA LEU A 262 5.88 0.11 11.91
C LEU A 262 5.60 -1.30 11.35
N LYS A 263 4.76 -2.10 12.03
CA LYS A 263 4.54 -3.52 11.71
C LYS A 263 3.50 -3.77 10.62
N ASN A 264 2.60 -2.82 10.35
CA ASN A 264 1.55 -2.99 9.33
C ASN A 264 1.40 -1.71 8.50
N GLU A 265 1.12 -1.87 7.21
CA GLU A 265 0.98 -0.74 6.27
C GLU A 265 -0.38 -0.02 6.33
N GLN A 266 -1.30 -0.46 7.20
CA GLN A 266 -2.55 0.27 7.48
C GLN A 266 -2.28 1.52 8.34
N SER A 267 -1.16 1.54 9.07
CA SER A 267 -0.72 2.71 9.84
C SER A 267 -0.12 3.79 8.94
N CYS A 268 -0.20 5.04 9.38
CA CYS A 268 0.40 6.17 8.67
C CYS A 268 1.92 5.99 8.58
N VAL A 269 2.56 5.67 9.70
CA VAL A 269 4.03 5.65 9.81
C VAL A 269 4.64 4.52 9.00
N ALA A 270 4.10 3.30 9.07
CA ALA A 270 4.65 2.19 8.28
C ALA A 270 4.43 2.36 6.78
N CYS A 271 3.26 2.86 6.36
CA CYS A 271 2.98 3.12 4.95
C CYS A 271 3.98 4.15 4.40
N HIS A 272 4.22 5.23 5.15
CA HIS A 272 5.21 6.25 4.76
C HIS A 272 6.64 5.71 4.79
N ALA A 273 7.01 4.91 5.80
CA ALA A 273 8.32 4.26 5.88
C ALA A 273 8.55 3.28 4.72
N LYS A 274 7.51 2.60 4.25
CA LYS A 274 7.58 1.78 3.03
C LYS A 274 7.81 2.64 1.79
N PHE A 275 7.10 3.76 1.66
CA PHE A 275 7.30 4.68 0.53
C PHE A 275 8.72 5.26 0.52
N GLN A 276 9.31 5.55 1.68
CA GLN A 276 10.70 6.00 1.81
C GLN A 276 11.74 4.96 1.30
N LYS A 277 11.36 3.69 1.16
CA LYS A 277 12.20 2.62 0.59
C LYS A 277 12.16 2.59 -0.94
N GLU A 278 11.35 3.42 -1.59
CA GLU A 278 11.38 3.56 -3.05
C GLU A 278 12.71 4.15 -3.53
N THR A 279 13.13 3.76 -4.74
CA THR A 279 14.45 4.08 -5.32
C THR A 279 14.80 5.58 -5.25
N ASN A 280 13.82 6.47 -5.44
CA ASN A 280 14.05 7.93 -5.44
C ASN A 280 14.20 8.53 -4.02
N CYS A 281 13.88 7.78 -2.97
CA CYS A 281 13.91 8.22 -1.57
C CYS A 281 14.94 7.44 -0.74
N ALA A 282 15.19 6.18 -1.10
CA ALA A 282 16.00 5.23 -0.36
C ALA A 282 17.48 5.63 -0.23
N GLY A 283 17.99 6.47 -1.14
CA GLY A 283 19.36 6.99 -1.07
C GLY A 283 19.63 7.74 0.23
N CYS A 284 18.70 8.60 0.66
CA CYS A 284 18.80 9.32 1.93
C CYS A 284 18.16 8.52 3.08
N HIS A 285 16.89 8.13 2.92
CA HIS A 285 16.14 7.49 4.00
C HIS A 285 16.69 6.12 4.41
N GLY A 286 17.35 5.40 3.50
CA GLY A 286 17.94 4.11 3.82
C GLY A 286 19.22 4.20 4.65
N LEU A 287 19.78 5.40 4.85
CA LEU A 287 20.96 5.65 5.68
C LEU A 287 20.61 6.33 7.01
N MET A 288 19.36 6.75 7.18
CA MET A 288 18.86 7.29 8.44
C MET A 288 18.63 6.13 9.42
N ALA A 289 18.94 6.36 10.69
CA ALA A 289 18.59 5.40 11.73
C ALA A 289 17.07 5.29 11.86
N GLU A 290 16.57 4.09 12.12
CA GLU A 290 15.18 3.86 12.52
C GLU A 290 15.04 4.28 14.00
N GLU A 291 15.19 5.57 14.27
CA GLU A 291 15.03 6.14 15.61
C GLU A 291 13.58 6.51 15.89
N GLU A 292 13.25 6.64 17.18
CA GLU A 292 11.94 7.13 17.56
C GLU A 292 11.72 8.56 17.03
N PRO A 293 10.53 8.85 16.49
CA PRO A 293 10.22 10.17 15.95
C PRO A 293 10.42 11.26 17.01
N ASP A 294 11.24 12.27 16.70
CA ASP A 294 11.45 13.42 17.57
C ASP A 294 10.18 14.30 17.69
N LYS A 295 10.16 15.23 18.65
CA LYS A 295 9.01 16.13 18.87
C LYS A 295 8.65 16.96 17.63
N GLN A 296 9.61 17.29 16.76
CA GLN A 296 9.35 18.07 15.55
C GLN A 296 8.60 17.24 14.51
N SER A 297 8.95 15.96 14.38
CA SER A 297 8.29 15.02 13.48
C SER A 297 6.85 14.73 13.90
N CYS A 298 6.53 14.72 15.20
CA CYS A 298 5.16 14.59 15.71
C CYS A 298 4.26 15.71 15.16
N ASN A 299 4.75 16.95 15.15
CA ASN A 299 4.02 18.14 14.72
C ASN A 299 3.78 18.21 13.20
N LEU A 300 4.38 17.30 12.42
CA LEU A 300 4.05 17.16 11.00
C LEU A 300 2.63 16.63 10.82
N CYS A 301 2.16 15.73 11.69
CA CYS A 301 0.78 15.26 11.69
C CYS A 301 -0.07 15.98 12.75
N HIS A 302 0.47 16.14 13.96
CA HIS A 302 -0.20 16.72 15.13
C HIS A 302 -0.07 18.26 15.18
N GLY A 303 -0.24 18.92 14.03
CA GLY A 303 0.03 20.35 13.86
C GLY A 303 -1.15 21.29 14.14
N ILE A 304 -2.31 20.77 14.54
CA ILE A 304 -3.48 21.60 14.85
C ILE A 304 -3.51 21.88 16.35
N GLU A 305 -3.44 23.15 16.73
CA GLU A 305 -3.58 23.53 18.13
C GLU A 305 -4.96 23.18 18.68
N LYS A 306 -5.00 22.48 19.81
CA LYS A 306 -6.25 22.11 20.49
C LYS A 306 -7.10 23.32 20.88
N SER A 307 -6.48 24.48 21.10
CA SER A 307 -7.17 25.74 21.38
C SER A 307 -8.13 26.18 20.27
N ALA A 308 -7.93 25.68 19.04
CA ALA A 308 -8.87 25.88 17.93
C ALA A 308 -10.19 25.10 18.12
N ILE A 309 -10.25 24.15 19.06
CA ILE A 309 -11.42 23.30 19.32
C ILE A 309 -12.06 23.73 20.64
N LYS A 310 -13.13 24.51 20.53
CA LYS A 310 -13.83 25.10 21.68
C LYS A 310 -14.85 24.15 22.33
N THR A 311 -15.42 23.22 21.57
CA THR A 311 -16.51 22.34 22.01
C THR A 311 -16.34 20.92 21.47
N VAL A 312 -16.68 19.94 22.30
CA VAL A 312 -16.76 18.51 21.96
C VAL A 312 -18.13 18.00 22.44
N PRO A 313 -18.86 17.15 21.69
CA PRO A 313 -18.51 16.60 20.38
C PRO A 313 -18.51 17.65 19.28
N LEU A 314 -17.53 17.56 18.38
CA LEU A 314 -17.40 18.51 17.28
C LEU A 314 -18.30 18.09 16.10
N ALA A 315 -19.07 19.00 15.49
CA ALA A 315 -19.89 18.68 14.31
C ALA A 315 -19.02 18.18 13.13
N LYS A 316 -19.56 17.32 12.27
CA LYS A 316 -18.82 16.70 11.16
C LYS A 316 -18.29 17.75 10.19
N GLU A 317 -19.11 18.74 9.87
CA GLU A 317 -18.85 19.82 8.93
C GLU A 317 -17.72 20.71 9.45
N LEU A 318 -17.74 21.02 10.75
CA LEU A 318 -16.69 21.81 11.40
C LEU A 318 -15.36 21.05 11.44
N ARG A 319 -15.36 19.73 11.67
CA ARG A 319 -14.15 18.89 11.56
C ARG A 319 -13.53 18.96 10.17
N MET A 320 -14.37 18.82 9.14
CA MET A 320 -13.91 18.89 7.74
C MET A 320 -13.34 20.27 7.42
N LYS A 321 -13.96 21.34 7.93
CA LYS A 321 -13.47 22.71 7.76
C LYS A 321 -12.11 22.92 8.42
N ILE A 322 -11.96 22.57 9.69
CA ILE A 322 -10.68 22.70 10.42
C ILE A 322 -9.56 21.93 9.71
N ALA A 323 -9.83 20.68 9.31
CA ALA A 323 -8.86 19.88 8.56
C ALA A 323 -8.52 20.52 7.20
N SER A 324 -9.51 21.10 6.52
CA SER A 324 -9.32 21.77 5.23
C SER A 324 -8.43 23.00 5.36
N ASP A 325 -8.79 23.93 6.25
CA ASP A 325 -8.07 25.17 6.48
C ASP A 325 -6.61 24.88 6.87
N HIS A 326 -6.38 23.91 7.77
CA HIS A 326 -5.03 23.52 8.17
C HIS A 326 -4.22 22.97 7.00
N LEU A 327 -4.77 22.02 6.24
CA LEU A 327 -4.08 21.42 5.10
C LEU A 327 -3.76 22.44 4.02
N ASP A 328 -4.67 23.38 3.73
CA ASP A 328 -4.44 24.42 2.72
C ASP A 328 -3.36 25.41 3.16
N ALA A 329 -3.26 25.70 4.46
CA ALA A 329 -2.21 26.52 5.02
C ALA A 329 -0.82 25.86 4.91
N VAL A 330 -0.72 24.55 5.19
CA VAL A 330 0.58 23.84 5.23
C VAL A 330 1.01 23.23 3.89
N SER A 331 0.14 23.18 2.87
CA SER A 331 0.44 22.55 1.57
C SER A 331 1.30 23.41 0.62
N LYS A 332 1.72 24.62 1.02
CA LYS A 332 2.55 25.48 0.18
C LYS A 332 3.98 24.94 0.12
N PRO A 333 4.48 24.49 -1.05
CA PRO A 333 5.84 23.98 -1.16
C PRO A 333 6.82 25.12 -0.86
N LYS A 334 7.82 24.85 -0.02
CA LYS A 334 8.93 25.80 0.16
C LYS A 334 9.87 25.73 -1.04
N PRO A 335 10.45 26.87 -1.46
CA PRO A 335 11.42 26.88 -2.54
C PRO A 335 12.65 26.07 -2.14
N ALA A 336 13.26 25.40 -3.12
CA ALA A 336 14.57 24.79 -2.95
C ALA A 336 15.62 25.87 -2.60
N VAL A 337 16.70 25.45 -1.93
CA VAL A 337 17.88 26.30 -1.73
C VAL A 337 18.41 26.77 -3.09
N LYS A 338 18.80 28.04 -3.21
CA LYS A 338 19.27 28.61 -4.46
C LYS A 338 20.64 28.03 -4.87
N ASP A 339 20.89 27.97 -6.17
CA ASP A 339 22.10 27.37 -6.72
C ASP A 339 23.41 28.04 -6.26
N ASP A 340 23.39 29.36 -6.10
CA ASP A 340 24.53 30.17 -5.63
C ASP A 340 24.88 29.89 -4.16
N GLN A 341 23.93 29.35 -3.39
CA GLN A 341 24.12 28.92 -2.01
C GLN A 341 24.59 27.47 -1.87
N ILE A 342 24.73 26.75 -3.00
CA ILE A 342 25.16 25.35 -3.04
C ILE A 342 26.48 25.29 -3.82
N PRO A 343 27.59 24.84 -3.22
CA PRO A 343 28.86 24.69 -3.94
C PRO A 343 28.72 23.80 -5.18
N GLU A 344 29.31 24.21 -6.30
CA GLU A 344 29.23 23.46 -7.57
C GLU A 344 29.92 22.10 -7.48
N GLN A 345 31.18 22.12 -7.05
CA GLN A 345 32.02 20.96 -6.79
C GLN A 345 32.66 21.12 -5.41
N VAL A 346 32.91 20.00 -4.74
CA VAL A 346 33.66 19.92 -3.49
C VAL A 346 34.81 18.95 -3.67
N ASP A 347 36.03 19.40 -3.37
CA ASP A 347 37.21 18.54 -3.42
C ASP A 347 37.43 17.87 -2.05
N ILE A 348 37.25 16.54 -1.99
CA ILE A 348 37.37 15.77 -0.76
C ILE A 348 38.80 15.23 -0.65
N GLY A 349 39.68 16.01 -0.01
CA GLY A 349 41.13 15.73 0.04
C GLY A 349 41.72 15.41 1.43
N VAL A 350 40.92 15.38 2.49
CA VAL A 350 41.40 15.37 3.89
C VAL A 350 42.08 14.06 4.34
N ILE A 351 41.90 12.95 3.61
CA ILE A 351 42.47 11.63 3.91
C ILE A 351 43.19 11.02 2.70
N VAL A 352 43.76 11.89 1.87
CA VAL A 352 44.42 11.50 0.62
C VAL A 352 45.72 10.74 0.89
N ASP A 353 45.86 9.58 0.25
CA ASP A 353 47.01 8.66 0.38
C ASP A 353 47.31 7.99 -0.98
N GLN A 354 46.66 6.85 -1.27
CA GLN A 354 46.83 6.07 -2.51
C GLN A 354 46.11 6.67 -3.74
N TYR A 355 45.11 7.52 -3.48
CA TYR A 355 44.28 8.15 -4.50
C TYR A 355 44.31 9.68 -4.33
N GLU A 356 44.12 10.39 -5.44
CA GLU A 356 43.92 11.84 -5.50
C GLU A 356 42.62 12.26 -4.78
N PRO A 357 42.46 13.54 -4.41
CA PRO A 357 41.19 14.05 -3.89
C PRO A 357 40.01 13.70 -4.80
N ALA A 358 38.89 13.26 -4.20
CA ALA A 358 37.67 13.00 -4.96
C ALA A 358 37.01 14.32 -5.35
N LYS A 359 36.77 14.52 -6.65
CA LYS A 359 36.06 15.70 -7.18
C LYS A 359 34.55 15.44 -7.13
N PHE A 360 33.90 15.86 -6.05
CA PHE A 360 32.48 15.57 -5.83
C PHE A 360 31.58 16.61 -6.53
N PRO A 361 30.73 16.22 -7.50
CA PRO A 361 29.86 17.14 -8.24
C PRO A 361 28.62 17.52 -7.41
N HIS A 362 28.85 18.27 -6.33
CA HIS A 362 27.91 18.53 -5.25
C HIS A 362 26.58 19.12 -5.73
N ARG A 363 26.57 20.28 -6.39
CA ARG A 363 25.33 20.94 -6.85
C ARG A 363 24.55 20.08 -7.84
N ARG A 364 25.25 19.35 -8.72
CA ARG A 364 24.61 18.47 -9.72
C ARG A 364 23.81 17.35 -9.05
N ILE A 365 24.37 16.72 -8.02
CA ILE A 365 23.69 15.66 -7.26
C ILE A 365 22.48 16.23 -6.51
N VAL A 366 22.63 17.37 -5.85
CA VAL A 366 21.53 18.04 -5.15
C VAL A 366 20.37 18.35 -6.10
N LYS A 367 20.65 18.91 -7.29
CA LYS A 367 19.62 19.15 -8.33
C LYS A 367 18.93 17.87 -8.79
N ALA A 368 19.67 16.80 -9.00
CA ALA A 368 19.10 15.51 -9.40
C ALA A 368 18.16 14.95 -8.32
N LEU A 369 18.51 15.09 -7.03
CA LEU A 369 17.65 14.69 -5.91
C LEU A 369 16.37 15.53 -5.87
N TYR A 370 16.46 16.85 -5.97
CA TYR A 370 15.28 17.73 -6.04
C TYR A 370 14.35 17.35 -7.20
N SER A 371 14.90 17.13 -8.39
CA SER A 371 14.11 16.75 -9.57
C SER A 371 13.38 15.41 -9.38
N ARG A 372 14.02 14.42 -8.74
CA ARG A 372 13.41 13.11 -8.46
C ARG A 372 12.29 13.16 -7.41
N MET A 373 12.31 14.16 -6.52
CA MET A 373 11.25 14.38 -5.53
C MET A 373 10.12 15.26 -6.06
N GLN A 374 10.34 15.99 -7.17
CA GLN A 374 9.38 16.93 -7.73
C GLN A 374 8.02 16.27 -7.99
N GLY A 375 6.95 16.94 -7.55
CA GLY A 375 5.58 16.42 -7.68
C GLY A 375 5.18 15.39 -6.60
N THR A 376 6.10 14.96 -5.74
CA THR A 376 5.78 14.02 -4.64
C THR A 376 5.15 14.78 -3.47
N ARG A 377 3.84 14.62 -3.29
CA ARG A 377 3.09 15.31 -2.21
C ARG A 377 3.65 14.99 -0.81
N MET A 378 4.04 13.74 -0.57
CA MET A 378 4.59 13.32 0.72
C MET A 378 5.94 14.01 1.00
N ALA A 379 6.87 14.00 0.04
CA ALA A 379 8.17 14.67 0.19
C ALA A 379 8.00 16.17 0.44
N ASN A 380 7.12 16.83 -0.31
CA ASN A 380 6.83 18.26 -0.15
C ASN A 380 6.23 18.60 1.23
N TYR A 381 5.47 17.68 1.82
CA TYR A 381 4.82 17.88 3.11
C TYR A 381 5.79 17.66 4.29
N TYR A 382 6.60 16.59 4.23
CA TYR A 382 7.48 16.20 5.33
C TYR A 382 8.81 16.96 5.33
N HIS A 383 9.32 17.41 4.17
CA HIS A 383 10.53 18.24 4.09
C HIS A 383 10.20 19.73 4.24
N LYS A 384 9.76 20.13 5.43
CA LYS A 384 9.25 21.48 5.71
C LYS A 384 10.27 22.61 5.59
N GLU A 385 11.56 22.35 5.69
CA GLU A 385 12.61 23.35 5.52
C GLU A 385 13.38 23.11 4.23
N SER A 386 13.78 24.17 3.53
CA SER A 386 14.55 24.07 2.28
C SER A 386 15.86 23.30 2.49
N GLN A 387 16.42 23.33 3.69
CA GLN A 387 17.65 22.64 4.09
C GLN A 387 17.43 21.20 4.57
N THR A 388 16.19 20.72 4.75
CA THR A 388 15.91 19.36 5.26
C THR A 388 16.58 18.29 4.39
N ILE A 389 16.56 18.48 3.07
CA ILE A 389 17.16 17.56 2.12
C ILE A 389 18.69 17.50 2.28
N CYS A 390 19.32 18.61 2.65
CA CYS A 390 20.75 18.66 2.93
C CYS A 390 21.13 17.72 4.09
N MET A 391 20.24 17.55 5.07
CA MET A 391 20.44 16.65 6.20
C MET A 391 20.44 15.16 5.82
N GLY A 392 19.96 14.81 4.62
CA GLY A 392 20.11 13.45 4.09
C GLY A 392 21.59 13.04 3.93
N CYS A 393 22.48 14.02 3.77
CA CYS A 393 23.93 13.80 3.80
C CYS A 393 24.58 14.42 5.05
N HIS A 394 24.23 15.68 5.36
CA HIS A 394 24.72 16.45 6.50
C HIS A 394 23.89 16.17 7.76
N HIS A 395 23.81 14.89 8.14
CA HIS A 395 23.01 14.44 9.28
C HIS A 395 23.61 14.84 10.63
N ASN A 396 22.84 14.65 11.72
CA ASN A 396 23.28 14.88 13.10
C ASN A 396 23.81 16.29 13.38
N SER A 397 23.36 17.27 12.61
CA SER A 397 23.60 18.70 12.82
C SER A 397 22.34 19.50 12.47
N PRO A 398 22.13 20.70 13.04
CA PRO A 398 20.99 21.53 12.67
C PRO A 398 20.99 21.88 11.17
N PRO A 399 19.81 22.01 10.53
CA PRO A 399 19.71 22.45 9.15
C PRO A 399 20.45 23.77 8.91
N SER A 400 21.38 23.80 7.96
CA SER A 400 22.22 24.97 7.67
C SER A 400 22.70 24.99 6.21
N LEU A 401 22.99 26.19 5.70
CA LEU A 401 23.66 26.38 4.40
C LEU A 401 25.19 26.15 4.51
N THR A 402 25.73 26.13 5.73
CA THR A 402 27.14 25.89 6.02
C THR A 402 27.27 24.73 7.00
N PRO A 403 26.91 23.50 6.60
CA PRO A 403 26.99 22.34 7.47
C PRO A 403 28.44 22.02 7.88
N PRO A 404 28.66 21.37 9.04
CA PRO A 404 29.99 20.98 9.47
C PRO A 404 30.62 19.96 8.51
N LYS A 405 31.96 19.93 8.48
CA LYS A 405 32.70 18.89 7.74
C LYS A 405 32.49 17.54 8.42
N CYS A 406 32.47 16.45 7.64
CA CYS A 406 32.37 15.07 8.15
C CYS A 406 33.46 14.78 9.19
N ALA A 407 34.68 15.28 8.96
CA ALA A 407 35.84 15.12 9.85
C ALA A 407 35.67 15.74 11.25
N SER A 408 34.68 16.62 11.44
CA SER A 408 34.38 17.21 12.76
C SER A 408 33.84 16.17 13.75
N CYS A 409 33.24 15.10 13.25
CA CYS A 409 32.66 14.01 14.05
C CYS A 409 33.26 12.64 13.71
N HIS A 410 33.65 12.41 12.46
CA HIS A 410 34.28 11.16 12.02
C HIS A 410 35.80 11.27 12.09
N GLY A 411 36.40 10.55 13.04
CA GLY A 411 37.84 10.59 13.35
C GLY A 411 38.73 9.83 12.37
N LYS A 412 39.88 9.33 12.87
CA LYS A 412 40.94 8.67 12.07
C LYS A 412 40.38 7.75 10.96
N PRO A 413 41.02 7.69 9.78
CA PRO A 413 40.46 7.01 8.61
C PRO A 413 40.13 5.52 8.83
N PHE A 414 40.77 4.90 9.82
CA PHE A 414 40.53 3.52 10.25
C PHE A 414 40.31 3.49 11.77
N GLY A 415 39.10 3.15 12.20
CA GLY A 415 38.69 3.06 13.60
C GLY A 415 37.22 3.44 13.77
N ALA A 416 36.47 2.65 14.54
CA ALA A 416 35.19 3.11 15.05
C ALA A 416 35.46 4.20 16.10
N GLY A 417 34.69 5.30 16.08
CA GLY A 417 34.63 6.20 17.22
C GLY A 417 34.19 5.41 18.46
N ASN A 418 34.52 5.93 19.65
CA ASN A 418 34.13 5.31 20.93
C ASN A 418 32.60 5.13 21.10
N ASP A 419 31.80 5.70 20.20
CA ASP A 419 30.35 5.70 20.15
C ASP A 419 29.76 4.88 18.97
N GLY A 420 30.58 4.07 18.28
CA GLY A 420 30.15 3.22 17.17
C GLY A 420 30.08 3.92 15.81
N ARG A 421 30.45 5.21 15.71
CA ARG A 421 30.53 5.92 14.43
C ARG A 421 31.67 5.37 13.56
N PRO A 422 31.50 5.26 12.22
CA PRO A 422 32.60 4.86 11.34
C PRO A 422 33.70 5.92 11.30
N GLY A 423 34.96 5.50 11.09
CA GLY A 423 36.05 6.40 10.76
C GLY A 423 35.82 7.11 9.42
N LEU A 424 36.56 8.19 9.17
CA LEU A 424 36.26 9.11 8.06
C LEU A 424 36.25 8.46 6.66
N LYS A 425 37.14 7.50 6.39
CA LYS A 425 37.14 6.75 5.11
C LYS A 425 35.86 5.92 4.95
N ALA A 426 35.49 5.20 6.01
CA ALA A 426 34.29 4.37 6.02
C ALA A 426 33.02 5.23 5.93
N ALA A 427 32.99 6.39 6.58
CA ALA A 427 31.87 7.34 6.47
C ALA A 427 31.61 7.76 5.03
N TYR A 428 32.64 8.17 4.28
CA TYR A 428 32.50 8.52 2.86
C TYR A 428 32.07 7.32 2.01
N HIS A 429 32.72 6.16 2.15
CA HIS A 429 32.39 4.98 1.33
C HIS A 429 30.97 4.48 1.59
N VAL A 430 30.57 4.35 2.86
CA VAL A 430 29.22 3.89 3.21
C VAL A 430 28.18 4.86 2.68
N GLN A 431 28.37 6.17 2.86
CA GLN A 431 27.39 7.16 2.42
C GLN A 431 27.27 7.22 0.88
N CYS A 432 28.39 7.31 0.16
CA CYS A 432 28.38 7.39 -1.30
C CYS A 432 27.87 6.10 -1.95
N MET A 433 28.45 4.95 -1.59
CA MET A 433 28.18 3.68 -2.26
C MET A 433 26.78 3.16 -1.92
N SER A 434 26.32 3.31 -0.67
CA SER A 434 24.97 2.88 -0.29
C SER A 434 23.90 3.73 -0.97
N CYS A 435 24.13 5.05 -1.12
CA CYS A 435 23.22 5.91 -1.85
C CYS A 435 23.10 5.42 -3.32
N HIS A 436 24.22 5.19 -4.00
CA HIS A 436 24.21 4.67 -5.38
C HIS A 436 23.50 3.33 -5.49
N GLN A 437 23.77 2.40 -4.57
CA GLN A 437 23.15 1.08 -4.54
C GLN A 437 21.63 1.16 -4.30
N LYS A 438 21.20 1.93 -3.29
CA LYS A 438 19.78 2.07 -2.93
C LYS A 438 18.99 2.83 -3.99
N MET A 439 19.62 3.79 -4.67
CA MET A 439 19.06 4.50 -5.82
C MET A 439 19.21 3.74 -7.14
N LYS A 440 19.81 2.54 -7.13
CA LYS A 440 20.05 1.70 -8.32
C LYS A 440 20.74 2.45 -9.44
N LEU A 441 21.73 3.27 -9.10
CA LEU A 441 22.57 3.98 -10.06
C LEU A 441 23.61 3.03 -10.63
N GLU A 442 23.72 2.97 -11.95
CA GLU A 442 24.71 2.13 -12.64
C GLU A 442 26.13 2.70 -12.55
N LYS A 443 26.26 4.03 -12.45
CA LYS A 443 27.53 4.72 -12.38
C LYS A 443 27.57 5.77 -11.26
N PRO A 444 28.72 5.94 -10.59
CA PRO A 444 29.88 5.06 -10.65
C PRO A 444 29.60 3.70 -9.99
N ALA A 445 30.21 2.64 -10.55
CA ALA A 445 30.10 1.31 -9.96
C ALA A 445 30.92 1.27 -8.66
N ALA A 446 30.40 0.58 -7.64
CA ALA A 446 31.07 0.42 -6.34
C ALA A 446 32.50 -0.17 -6.46
N THR A 447 32.77 -0.94 -7.51
CA THR A 447 34.06 -1.57 -7.81
C THR A 447 34.98 -0.70 -8.66
N ALA A 448 34.48 0.41 -9.22
CA ALA A 448 35.23 1.29 -10.13
C ALA A 448 35.87 2.45 -9.34
N CYS A 449 36.87 2.13 -8.52
CA CYS A 449 37.55 3.08 -7.61
C CYS A 449 37.95 4.41 -8.29
N ALA A 450 38.48 4.30 -9.52
CA ALA A 450 38.98 5.43 -10.31
C ALA A 450 37.89 6.42 -10.76
N GLU A 451 36.61 6.03 -10.75
CA GLU A 451 35.51 6.92 -11.15
C GLU A 451 35.16 7.96 -10.08
N CYS A 452 35.52 7.70 -8.81
CA CYS A 452 35.35 8.65 -7.71
C CYS A 452 36.65 9.42 -7.40
N HIS A 453 37.79 8.72 -7.43
CA HIS A 453 39.09 9.27 -7.09
C HIS A 453 40.20 8.59 -7.92
N LYS A 454 41.04 9.37 -8.60
CA LYS A 454 42.08 8.83 -9.49
C LYS A 454 43.23 8.23 -8.68
N GLU A 455 43.81 7.14 -9.15
CA GLU A 455 45.00 6.56 -8.52
C GLU A 455 46.18 7.55 -8.63
N ARG A 456 46.92 7.73 -7.54
CA ARG A 456 48.13 8.54 -7.59
C ARG A 456 49.22 7.79 -8.34
N LYS A 457 49.91 8.47 -9.25
CA LYS A 457 51.15 7.94 -9.82
C LYS A 457 52.13 7.72 -8.67
N LYS A 458 52.59 6.47 -8.47
CA LYS A 458 53.73 6.20 -7.59
C LYS A 458 54.88 7.09 -8.06
N SER A 459 55.42 7.92 -7.18
CA SER A 459 56.71 8.56 -7.47
C SER A 459 57.71 7.43 -7.66
N SER A 460 58.27 7.31 -8.86
CA SER A 460 59.51 6.58 -9.08
C SER A 460 60.59 7.27 -8.26
N SER A 461 60.76 6.83 -7.02
CA SER A 461 61.91 7.15 -6.20
C SER A 461 63.12 6.44 -6.81
N ASN A 462 63.98 7.23 -7.44
CA ASN A 462 65.39 6.87 -7.66
C ASN A 462 66.12 6.75 -6.33
#